data_AF-A0A523D512-F1
#
_entry.id   AF-A0A523D512-F1
#
_cell.length_a   1.000
_cell.length_b   1.000
_cell.length_c   1.000
_cell.angle_alpha   90.00
_cell.angle_beta   90.00
_cell.angle_gamma   90.00
#
_symmetry.space_group_name_H-M   'P 1'
#
loop_
_entity.id
_entity.type
_entity.pdbx_description
1 polymer ?
#
loop_
_entity_poly.entity_id
_entity_poly.type
_entity_poly.pdbx_seq_one_letter_code
_entity_poly.pdbx_strand_id
1 'polypeptide(L)'
;MVRRVRKLLYELSGQGALFKGDEQLLKIPYDLKFFQEVIVTGGEERITGLTDFSGSLLPGDQYQLAMLVGNELILQMEDGRCLEITVVSNKGNLHKRGEIYKCDGSP
;
A
#
# COMPACT_ATOMS: atom_id res chain seq x y z
N MET A 1 -29.78 -4.43 12.80
CA MET A 1 -28.34 -4.69 13.00
C MET A 1 -27.58 -4.02 11.86
N VAL A 2 -26.58 -3.21 12.16
CA VAL A 2 -25.72 -2.56 11.16
C VAL A 2 -24.41 -3.32 11.11
N ARG A 3 -24.03 -3.83 9.93
CA ARG A 3 -22.76 -4.53 9.72
C ARG A 3 -21.91 -3.73 8.75
N ARG A 4 -20.65 -3.48 9.09
CA ARG A 4 -19.66 -2.93 8.17
C ARG A 4 -18.87 -4.08 7.56
N VAL A 5 -18.76 -4.09 6.25
CA VAL A 5 -17.96 -5.06 5.49
C VAL A 5 -17.00 -4.32 4.56
N ARG A 6 -15.84 -4.92 4.31
CA ARG A 6 -14.86 -4.41 3.36
C ARG A 6 -14.97 -5.23 2.08
N LYS A 7 -15.31 -4.57 0.98
CA LYS A 7 -15.32 -5.18 -0.35
C LYS A 7 -13.98 -4.90 -1.02
N LEU A 8 -13.27 -5.93 -1.41
CA LEU A 8 -12.03 -5.79 -2.19
C LEU A 8 -12.37 -5.21 -3.57
N LEU A 9 -11.69 -4.13 -3.96
CA LEU A 9 -11.83 -3.50 -5.26
C LEU A 9 -10.82 -4.08 -6.25
N TYR A 10 -9.53 -4.03 -5.89
CA TYR A 10 -8.44 -4.56 -6.68
C TYR A 10 -7.21 -4.83 -5.81
N GLU A 11 -6.30 -5.65 -6.33
CA GLU A 11 -5.02 -6.00 -5.72
C GLU A 11 -3.90 -5.67 -6.70
N LEU A 12 -2.77 -5.21 -6.16
CA LEU A 12 -1.53 -5.01 -6.88
C LEU A 12 -0.44 -5.77 -6.15
N SER A 13 0.21 -6.72 -6.82
CA SER A 13 1.33 -7.45 -6.28
C SER A 13 2.41 -7.61 -7.34
N GLY A 14 3.65 -7.59 -6.90
CA GLY A 14 4.73 -7.34 -7.84
C GLY A 14 6.10 -7.20 -7.22
N GLN A 15 7.04 -6.77 -8.05
CA GLN A 15 8.39 -6.38 -7.62
C GLN A 15 8.52 -4.86 -7.75
N GLY A 16 8.72 -4.20 -6.62
CA GLY A 16 8.90 -2.75 -6.56
C GLY A 16 10.30 -2.34 -6.16
N ALA A 17 10.56 -1.05 -6.22
CA ALA A 17 11.74 -0.40 -5.68
C ALA A 17 11.32 0.67 -4.67
N LEU A 18 12.03 0.73 -3.54
CA LEU A 18 11.81 1.73 -2.50
C LEU A 18 12.81 2.87 -2.66
N PHE A 19 12.29 4.10 -2.61
CA PHE A 19 13.06 5.32 -2.70
C PHE A 19 12.88 6.19 -1.47
N LYS A 20 13.93 6.92 -1.10
CA LYS A 20 13.90 8.01 -0.12
C LYS A 20 14.42 9.28 -0.80
N GLY A 21 13.49 10.14 -1.23
CA GLY A 21 13.83 11.17 -2.22
C GLY A 21 14.27 10.51 -3.52
N ASP A 22 15.43 10.90 -4.06
CA ASP A 22 15.98 10.37 -5.31
C ASP A 22 16.84 9.11 -5.11
N GLU A 23 17.11 8.71 -3.87
CA GLU A 23 17.95 7.54 -3.56
C GLU A 23 17.13 6.25 -3.58
N GLN A 24 17.48 5.32 -4.47
CA GLN A 24 16.94 3.96 -4.44
C GLN A 24 17.58 3.15 -3.31
N LEU A 25 16.78 2.74 -2.33
CA LEU A 25 17.25 1.96 -1.17
C LEU A 25 17.37 0.47 -1.50
N LEU A 26 16.30 -0.14 -1.99
CA LEU A 26 16.27 -1.58 -2.31
C LEU A 26 15.12 -1.92 -3.26
N LYS A 27 15.23 -3.10 -3.89
CA LYS A 27 14.10 -3.76 -4.55
C LYS A 27 13.42 -4.72 -3.57
N ILE A 28 12.10 -4.76 -3.59
CA ILE A 28 11.33 -5.57 -2.66
C ILE A 28 9.99 -6.00 -3.26
N PRO A 29 9.53 -7.24 -3.03
CA PRO A 29 8.18 -7.63 -3.41
C PRO A 29 7.14 -6.90 -2.56
N TYR A 30 6.00 -6.59 -3.17
CA TYR A 30 4.89 -5.93 -2.48
C TYR A 30 3.56 -6.65 -2.72
N ASP A 31 2.63 -6.45 -1.81
CA ASP A 31 1.21 -6.84 -1.92
C ASP A 31 0.36 -5.69 -1.37
N LEU A 32 -0.46 -5.07 -2.23
CA LEU A 32 -1.34 -3.96 -1.94
C LEU A 32 -2.78 -4.35 -2.23
N LYS A 33 -3.68 -4.06 -1.29
CA LYS A 33 -5.11 -4.35 -1.40
C LYS A 33 -5.91 -3.10 -1.11
N PHE A 34 -6.82 -2.78 -2.03
CA PHE A 34 -7.68 -1.62 -1.95
C PHE A 34 -9.11 -2.08 -1.73
N PHE A 35 -9.76 -1.52 -0.70
CA PHE A 35 -11.09 -1.91 -0.30
C PHE A 35 -12.04 -0.72 -0.34
N GLN A 36 -13.33 -1.02 -0.46
CA GLN A 36 -14.41 -0.09 -0.24
C GLN A 36 -15.21 -0.53 0.99
N GLU A 37 -15.48 0.40 1.90
CA GLU A 37 -16.35 0.13 3.05
C GLU A 37 -17.82 0.13 2.59
N VAL A 38 -18.53 -0.94 2.92
CA VAL A 38 -19.95 -1.13 2.64
C VAL A 38 -20.69 -1.32 3.96
N ILE A 39 -21.76 -0.55 4.14
CA ILE A 39 -22.65 -0.64 5.30
C ILE A 39 -23.86 -1.49 4.89
N VAL A 40 -24.08 -2.59 5.60
CA VAL A 40 -25.24 -3.47 5.42
C VAL A 40 -26.22 -3.23 6.56
N THR A 41 -27.43 -2.76 6.23
CA THR A 41 -28.51 -2.52 7.20
C THR A 41 -29.79 -3.18 6.71
N GLY A 42 -30.30 -4.16 7.47
CA GLY A 42 -31.56 -4.83 7.13
C GLY A 42 -31.57 -5.59 5.80
N GLY A 43 -30.40 -5.96 5.27
CA GLY A 43 -30.25 -6.61 3.97
C GLY A 43 -29.95 -5.66 2.81
N GLU A 44 -30.05 -4.34 3.02
CA GLU A 44 -29.63 -3.34 2.03
C GLU A 44 -28.14 -3.01 2.17
N GLU A 45 -27.42 -3.00 1.05
CA GLU A 45 -26.05 -2.55 0.96
C GLU A 45 -25.99 -1.06 0.59
N ARG A 46 -25.25 -0.28 1.38
CA ARG A 46 -24.90 1.10 1.06
C ARG A 46 -23.38 1.21 0.95
N ILE A 47 -22.92 1.50 -0.26
CA ILE A 47 -21.53 1.82 -0.53
C ILE A 47 -21.21 3.15 0.13
N THR A 48 -20.14 3.18 0.92
CA THR A 48 -19.61 4.44 1.45
C THR A 48 -18.53 4.97 0.52
N GLY A 49 -18.31 6.29 0.54
CA GLY A 49 -17.19 6.92 -0.16
C GLY A 49 -15.82 6.65 0.47
N LEU A 50 -15.75 5.86 1.55
CA LEU A 50 -14.52 5.56 2.26
C LEU A 50 -13.80 4.36 1.62
N THR A 51 -12.57 4.60 1.19
CA THR A 51 -11.66 3.56 0.73
C THR A 51 -10.70 3.18 1.85
N ASP A 52 -10.44 1.89 1.98
CA ASP A 52 -9.50 1.34 2.95
C ASP A 52 -8.33 0.65 2.22
N PHE A 53 -7.21 0.50 2.90
CA PHE A 53 -5.96 0.04 2.32
C PHE A 53 -5.26 -0.95 3.25
N SER A 54 -4.77 -2.04 2.68
CA SER A 54 -3.84 -2.95 3.33
C SER A 54 -2.65 -3.14 2.42
N GLY A 55 -1.45 -2.77 2.87
CA GLY A 55 -0.22 -2.97 2.13
C GLY A 55 0.82 -3.71 2.94
N SER A 56 1.60 -4.55 2.27
CA SER A 56 2.75 -5.21 2.86
C SER A 56 3.92 -5.28 1.88
N LEU A 57 5.12 -5.15 2.42
CA LEU A 57 6.37 -5.52 1.78
C LEU A 57 6.71 -6.94 2.22
N LEU A 58 6.94 -7.84 1.27
CA LEU A 58 7.27 -9.23 1.59
C LEU A 58 8.78 -9.33 1.87
N PRO A 59 9.21 -9.70 3.09
CA PRO A 59 10.62 -9.68 3.43
C PRO A 59 11.44 -10.72 2.66
N GLY A 60 12.61 -10.29 2.17
CA GLY A 60 13.79 -11.15 2.07
C GLY A 60 14.60 -11.19 3.38
N ASP A 61 14.71 -10.05 4.08
CA ASP A 61 15.44 -9.88 5.34
C ASP A 61 14.70 -8.95 6.31
N GLN A 62 14.48 -9.41 7.56
CA GLN A 62 13.79 -8.64 8.60
C GLN A 62 14.59 -7.44 9.11
N TYR A 63 15.93 -7.50 9.08
CA TYR A 63 16.77 -6.37 9.52
C TYR A 63 16.62 -5.18 8.58
N GLN A 64 16.54 -5.43 7.27
CA GLN A 64 16.31 -4.39 6.28
C GLN A 64 14.96 -3.70 6.51
N LEU A 65 13.89 -4.46 6.73
CA LEU A 65 12.57 -3.89 7.03
C LEU A 65 12.58 -3.02 8.30
N ALA A 66 13.29 -3.46 9.35
CA ALA A 66 13.39 -2.69 10.59
C ALA A 66 14.03 -1.31 10.37
N MET A 67 15.00 -1.18 9.47
CA MET A 67 15.62 0.10 9.12
C MET A 67 14.68 1.06 8.37
N LEU A 68 13.63 0.54 7.73
CA LEU A 68 12.65 1.33 6.98
C LEU A 68 11.50 1.84 7.86
N VAL A 69 11.28 1.22 9.03
CA VAL A 69 10.14 1.55 9.90
C VAL A 69 10.14 3.04 10.25
N GLY A 70 8.99 3.70 10.05
CA GLY A 70 8.79 5.12 10.33
C GLY A 70 9.32 6.07 9.26
N ASN A 71 10.05 5.60 8.25
CA ASN A 71 10.48 6.45 7.14
C ASN A 71 9.35 6.68 6.15
N GLU A 72 9.31 7.88 5.58
CA GLU A 72 8.51 8.22 4.41
C GLU A 72 9.27 7.76 3.18
N LEU A 73 8.64 6.91 2.37
CA LEU A 73 9.25 6.27 1.21
C LEU A 73 8.30 6.34 0.02
N ILE A 74 8.87 6.24 -1.17
CA ILE A 74 8.12 6.05 -2.41
C ILE A 74 8.31 4.60 -2.84
N LEU A 75 7.21 3.85 -2.97
CA LEU A 75 7.19 2.56 -3.65
C LEU A 75 6.95 2.79 -5.14
N GLN A 76 7.99 2.62 -5.94
CA GLN A 76 7.89 2.55 -7.39
C GLN A 76 7.59 1.11 -7.81
N MET A 77 6.45 0.90 -8.45
CA MET A 77 5.99 -0.37 -8.99
C MET A 77 6.62 -0.64 -10.36
N GLU A 78 6.68 -1.92 -10.75
CA GLU A 78 7.29 -2.36 -12.02
C GLU A 78 6.61 -1.79 -13.27
N ASP A 79 5.36 -1.36 -13.16
CA ASP A 79 4.59 -0.79 -14.27
C ASP A 79 4.70 0.74 -14.37
N GLY A 80 5.63 1.34 -13.61
CA GLY A 80 5.90 2.77 -13.64
C GLY A 80 4.95 3.61 -12.80
N ARG A 81 4.12 2.99 -11.96
CA ARG A 81 3.30 3.70 -10.96
C ARG A 81 4.05 3.85 -9.64
N CYS A 82 3.74 4.90 -8.91
CA CYS A 82 4.34 5.24 -7.63
C CYS A 82 3.27 5.36 -6.55
N LEU A 83 3.65 5.03 -5.32
CA LEU A 83 2.82 5.21 -4.12
C LEU A 83 3.69 5.70 -2.95
N GLU A 84 3.30 6.81 -2.35
CA GLU A 84 3.91 7.26 -1.09
C GLU A 84 3.42 6.40 0.08
N ILE A 85 4.37 5.87 0.84
CA ILE A 85 4.11 4.94 1.93
C ILE A 85 4.93 5.28 3.18
N THR A 86 4.49 4.73 4.30
CA THR A 86 5.30 4.59 5.51
C THR A 86 5.28 3.14 5.95
N VAL A 87 6.45 2.56 6.22
CA VAL A 87 6.55 1.21 6.79
C VAL A 87 6.25 1.32 8.29
N VAL A 88 5.20 0.64 8.76
CA VAL A 88 4.72 0.76 10.15
C VAL A 88 5.17 -0.39 11.05
N SER A 89 5.69 -1.47 10.48
CA SER A 89 6.21 -2.60 11.25
C SER A 89 7.36 -3.31 10.54
N ASN A 90 8.19 -4.00 11.31
CA ASN A 90 9.26 -4.88 10.79
C ASN A 90 8.73 -6.13 10.06
N LYS A 91 7.40 -6.32 10.01
CA LYS A 91 6.73 -7.32 9.17
C LYS A 91 6.40 -6.79 7.79
N GLY A 92 6.75 -5.53 7.51
CA GLY A 92 6.56 -4.89 6.20
C GLY A 92 5.19 -4.24 6.02
N ASN A 93 4.37 -4.13 7.07
CA ASN A 93 3.07 -3.47 6.96
C ASN A 93 3.23 -2.01 6.54
N LEU A 94 2.32 -1.51 5.72
CA LEU A 94 2.37 -0.17 5.14
C LEU A 94 1.17 0.68 5.54
N HIS A 95 1.41 1.98 5.73
CA HIS A 95 0.37 3.00 5.57
C HIS A 95 0.57 3.69 4.23
N LYS A 96 -0.51 3.89 3.48
CA LYS A 96 -0.50 4.80 2.32
C LYS A 96 -0.53 6.24 2.81
N ARG A 97 0.16 7.13 2.10
CA ARG A 97 0.13 8.58 2.36
C ARG A 97 -0.58 9.38 1.28
N GLY A 98 -0.78 8.78 0.12
CA GLY A 98 -1.46 9.39 -1.01
C GLY A 98 -2.15 8.35 -1.89
N GLU A 99 -2.56 8.80 -3.06
CA GLU A 99 -3.09 7.95 -4.12
C GLU A 99 -1.94 7.43 -5.00
N ILE A 100 -2.22 6.38 -5.77
CA ILE A 100 -1.27 5.91 -6.78
C ILE A 100 -1.19 6.95 -7.91
N TYR A 101 0.02 7.31 -8.29
CA TYR A 101 0.29 8.22 -9.40
C TYR A 101 1.27 7.60 -10.39
N LYS A 102 1.38 8.17 -11.59
CA LYS A 102 2.43 7.78 -12.53
C LYS A 102 3.73 8.40 -12.04
N CYS A 103 4.79 7.61 -11.88
CA CYS A 103 6.08 8.19 -11.51
C CYS A 103 6.47 9.21 -12.59
N ASP A 104 6.76 10.44 -12.19
CA ASP A 104 7.42 11.39 -13.07
C ASP A 104 8.78 10.78 -13.38
N GLY A 105 8.97 10.39 -14.64
CA GLY A 105 10.19 9.69 -15.06
C GLY A 105 11.40 10.48 -14.60
N SER A 106 12.19 9.90 -13.69
CA SER A 106 13.58 10.29 -13.63
C SER A 106 14.29 9.64 -14.82
N PRO A 107 15.18 10.37 -15.49
CA PRO A 107 15.49 10.31 -16.93
C PRO A 107 15.93 8.96 -17.49
#